data_AF-A0A1M7NI26-F1
#
_entry.id   AF-A0A1M7NI26-F1
#
_cell.length_a   1.000
_cell.length_b   1.000
_cell.length_c   1.000
_cell.angle_alpha   90.00
_cell.angle_beta   90.00
_cell.angle_gamma   90.00
#
_symmetry.space_group_name_H-M   'P 1'
#
loop_
_entity.id
_entity.type
_entity.pdbx_description
1 polymer ?
#
loop_
_entity_poly.entity_id
_entity_poly.type
_entity_poly.pdbx_seq_one_letter_code
_entity_poly.pdbx_strand_id
1 'polypeptide(L)'
;MLKKPLCQIFLVLAGFGALSCDRQTGDAGPLQKLNLELADSIVVDELEVLAMDDYLEKEQVFLMRGTKSRKPYLVSETGEILQVYDLLHEGPDGLGSNGALGYSFLDKDQWVAQGLFNGYHVYNSEGKKTKLLPPIHTDIFAMSIYTHRIFFRGYIKAGRGMLIGQEQNLFNPEDIMAQLRSGSGQYYNSPEFKAASKAYIKPYYLLVEKGEQIGVLDGLPVHGALDFADENGFIYVNDNLEPEAERAYNVFYKFKISGLD
;
A
#
# COMPACT_ATOMS: atom_id res chain seq x y z
N MET A 1 -20.89 -13.54 -90.95
CA MET A 1 -20.67 -14.97 -90.60
C MET A 1 -19.59 -15.05 -89.53
N LEU A 2 -19.94 -15.27 -88.25
CA LEU A 2 -19.36 -16.29 -87.35
C LEU A 2 -19.85 -16.05 -85.90
N LYS A 3 -20.74 -16.96 -85.48
CA LYS A 3 -20.81 -17.68 -84.19
C LYS A 3 -20.42 -16.96 -82.87
N LYS A 4 -21.40 -16.87 -81.96
CA LYS A 4 -21.30 -16.92 -80.47
C LYS A 4 -20.68 -18.29 -80.01
N PRO A 5 -20.52 -18.67 -78.71
CA PRO A 5 -20.70 -17.98 -77.40
C PRO A 5 -19.61 -18.33 -76.33
N LEU A 6 -19.90 -17.99 -75.06
CA LEU A 6 -19.57 -18.75 -73.81
C LEU A 6 -18.18 -18.55 -73.18
N CYS A 7 -18.11 -17.96 -71.98
CA CYS A 7 -18.32 -18.67 -70.71
C CYS A 7 -18.10 -17.70 -69.53
N GLN A 8 -19.10 -17.60 -68.66
CA GLN A 8 -18.98 -16.98 -67.33
C GLN A 8 -18.12 -17.87 -66.44
N ILE A 9 -17.13 -17.32 -65.73
CA ILE A 9 -16.79 -17.75 -64.38
C ILE A 9 -16.41 -16.51 -63.54
N PHE A 10 -17.27 -16.24 -62.56
CA PHE A 10 -17.02 -15.43 -61.38
C PHE A 10 -15.85 -16.01 -60.58
N LEU A 11 -14.88 -15.19 -60.19
CA LEU A 11 -14.17 -15.41 -58.93
C LEU A 11 -13.65 -14.09 -58.38
N VAL A 12 -14.47 -13.54 -57.47
CA VAL A 12 -14.11 -12.46 -56.54
C VAL A 12 -13.01 -13.01 -55.63
N LEU A 13 -11.75 -12.69 -55.91
CA LEU A 13 -10.68 -12.91 -54.96
C LEU A 13 -10.84 -11.87 -53.85
N ALA A 14 -11.43 -12.33 -52.75
CA ALA A 14 -11.40 -11.66 -51.47
C ALA A 14 -9.95 -11.37 -51.10
N GLY A 15 -9.57 -10.09 -51.17
CA GLY A 15 -8.38 -9.57 -50.54
C GLY A 15 -8.52 -9.71 -49.04
N PHE A 16 -8.17 -10.88 -48.50
CA PHE A 16 -7.74 -11.03 -47.12
C PHE A 16 -6.43 -10.25 -46.98
N GLY A 17 -6.57 -8.94 -46.84
CA GLY A 17 -5.54 -8.10 -46.26
C GLY A 17 -5.34 -8.61 -44.84
N ALA A 18 -4.34 -9.46 -44.66
CA ALA A 18 -3.74 -9.74 -43.39
C ALA A 18 -3.24 -8.41 -42.83
N LEU A 19 -4.12 -7.70 -42.12
CA LEU A 19 -3.75 -6.78 -41.05
C LEU A 19 -3.10 -7.63 -39.97
N SER A 20 -1.86 -8.06 -40.24
CA SER A 20 -0.90 -8.39 -39.22
C SER A 20 -0.67 -7.08 -38.49
N CYS A 21 -1.52 -6.80 -37.50
CA CYS A 21 -1.20 -5.88 -36.43
C CYS A 21 0.07 -6.45 -35.80
N ASP A 22 1.17 -5.91 -36.26
CA ASP A 22 2.44 -5.95 -35.57
C ASP A 22 2.21 -5.19 -34.26
N ARG A 23 1.61 -5.88 -33.27
CA ARG A 23 1.67 -5.46 -31.88
C ARG A 23 3.13 -5.65 -31.53
N GLN A 24 3.91 -4.61 -31.77
CA GLN A 24 5.08 -4.32 -30.96
C GLN A 24 4.58 -4.35 -29.52
N THR A 25 4.75 -5.51 -28.89
CA THR A 25 4.88 -5.61 -27.46
C THR A 25 6.19 -4.90 -27.16
N GLY A 26 6.12 -3.57 -27.13
CA GLY A 26 7.15 -2.77 -26.51
C GLY A 26 7.30 -3.35 -25.13
N ASP A 27 8.48 -3.91 -24.89
CA ASP A 27 8.94 -4.34 -23.60
C ASP A 27 8.95 -3.09 -22.70
N ALA A 28 7.77 -2.77 -22.15
CA ALA A 28 7.57 -1.69 -21.22
C ALA A 28 8.09 -2.17 -19.86
N GLY A 29 9.41 -2.38 -19.81
CA GLY A 29 10.16 -2.37 -18.57
C GLY A 29 9.82 -1.10 -17.80
N PRO A 30 10.03 -1.10 -16.47
CA PRO A 30 9.44 -0.10 -15.58
C PRO A 30 9.67 1.31 -16.12
N LEU A 31 8.54 1.97 -16.43
CA LEU A 31 8.44 3.39 -16.70
C LEU A 31 9.36 4.13 -15.72
N GLN A 32 10.17 5.05 -16.24
CA GLN A 32 11.15 5.90 -15.55
C GLN A 32 11.33 5.65 -14.03
N LYS A 33 12.56 5.33 -13.61
CA LYS A 33 12.91 5.29 -12.18
C LYS A 33 12.67 6.65 -11.52
N LEU A 34 11.87 6.63 -10.46
CA LEU A 34 11.59 7.80 -9.62
C LEU A 34 12.54 7.77 -8.41
N ASN A 35 12.77 8.94 -7.82
CA ASN A 35 13.58 9.09 -6.61
C ASN A 35 12.75 9.69 -5.48
N LEU A 36 13.13 9.38 -4.24
CA LEU A 36 12.59 10.00 -3.04
C LEU A 36 13.59 11.01 -2.48
N GLU A 37 13.11 12.21 -2.22
CA GLU A 37 13.85 13.26 -1.50
C GLU A 37 13.32 13.35 -0.07
N LEU A 38 14.23 13.29 0.90
CA LEU A 38 13.89 13.47 2.31
C LEU A 38 13.40 14.90 2.52
N ALA A 39 12.15 15.03 2.94
CA ALA A 39 11.53 16.31 3.25
C ALA A 39 11.66 16.63 4.74
N ASP A 40 11.38 15.65 5.60
CA ASP A 40 11.42 15.82 7.06
C ASP A 40 11.46 14.46 7.80
N SER A 41 11.45 14.49 9.13
CA SER A 41 11.27 13.32 9.99
C SER A 41 10.42 13.64 11.22
N ILE A 42 9.56 12.72 11.62
CA ILE A 42 8.74 12.80 12.83
C ILE A 42 9.32 11.82 13.84
N VAL A 43 9.55 12.30 15.07
CA VAL A 43 10.05 11.47 16.18
C VAL A 43 9.01 11.45 17.29
N VAL A 44 8.51 10.26 17.64
CA VAL A 44 7.49 10.09 18.67
C VAL A 44 8.10 9.32 19.85
N ASP A 45 8.09 9.94 21.03
CA ASP A 45 8.62 9.35 22.27
C ASP A 45 7.65 8.31 22.85
N GLU A 46 7.58 7.14 22.20
CA GLU A 46 6.82 5.97 22.62
C GLU A 46 7.67 4.72 22.38
N LEU A 47 7.72 3.84 23.39
CA LEU A 47 8.51 2.61 23.33
C LEU A 47 7.84 1.56 22.44
N GLU A 48 6.51 1.55 22.41
CA GLU A 48 5.77 0.70 21.52
C GLU A 48 5.93 1.15 20.06
N VAL A 49 6.12 0.19 19.13
CA VAL A 49 6.09 0.50 17.69
C VAL A 49 4.68 0.98 17.31
N LEU A 50 4.64 2.18 16.75
CA LEU A 50 3.43 2.82 16.22
C LEU A 50 3.36 2.66 14.70
N ALA A 51 2.14 2.58 14.17
CA ALA A 51 1.85 2.64 12.74
C ALA A 51 0.94 3.83 12.45
N MET A 52 1.16 4.53 11.33
CA MET A 52 0.32 5.65 10.90
C MET A 52 -0.94 5.16 10.21
N ASP A 53 -2.11 5.50 10.76
CA ASP A 53 -3.41 5.13 10.17
C ASP A 53 -4.01 6.29 9.35
N ASP A 54 -3.91 7.54 9.84
CA ASP A 54 -4.44 8.71 9.13
C ASP A 54 -3.75 10.04 9.48
N TYR A 55 -3.96 11.08 8.66
CA TYR A 55 -3.41 12.43 8.83
C TYR A 55 -4.47 13.48 8.49
N LEU A 56 -4.71 14.41 9.41
CA LEU A 56 -5.60 15.55 9.20
C LEU A 56 -4.78 16.81 8.92
N GLU A 57 -4.62 17.13 7.64
CA GLU A 57 -3.70 18.19 7.18
C GLU A 57 -3.95 19.55 7.85
N LYS A 58 -5.22 19.98 7.93
CA LYS A 58 -5.58 21.30 8.45
C LYS A 58 -5.19 21.51 9.92
N GLU A 59 -5.24 20.44 10.70
CA GLU A 59 -4.93 20.47 12.13
C GLU A 59 -3.50 19.96 12.41
N GLN A 60 -2.80 19.49 11.38
CA GLN A 60 -1.44 18.96 11.46
C GLN A 60 -1.29 17.85 12.53
N VAL A 61 -2.24 16.91 12.55
CA VAL A 61 -2.26 15.78 13.49
C VAL A 61 -2.41 14.45 12.77
N PHE A 62 -1.76 13.43 13.32
CA PHE A 62 -1.82 12.04 12.91
C PHE A 62 -2.69 11.23 13.87
N LEU A 63 -3.45 10.30 13.32
CA LEU A 63 -3.92 9.12 14.05
C LEU A 63 -2.92 7.99 13.84
N MET A 64 -2.34 7.54 14.93
CA MET A 64 -1.43 6.40 14.95
C MET A 64 -1.99 5.28 15.81
N ARG A 65 -1.50 4.06 15.61
CA ARG A 65 -1.91 2.88 16.36
C ARG A 65 -0.71 2.13 16.90
N GLY A 66 -0.78 1.78 18.18
CA GLY A 66 0.17 0.83 18.78
C GLY A 66 0.03 -0.54 18.12
N THR A 67 1.12 -1.09 17.59
CA THR A 67 1.09 -2.39 16.89
C THR A 67 0.80 -3.58 17.81
N LYS A 68 1.08 -3.47 19.12
CA LYS A 68 0.85 -4.51 20.14
C LYS A 68 -0.34 -4.18 21.02
N SER A 69 -0.37 -2.98 21.60
CA SER A 69 -1.46 -2.51 22.46
C SER A 69 -2.74 -2.33 21.66
N ARG A 70 -2.65 -1.96 20.37
CA ARG A 70 -3.78 -1.56 19.52
C ARG A 70 -4.49 -0.30 20.03
N LYS A 71 -3.83 0.50 20.88
CA LYS A 71 -4.36 1.78 21.32
C LYS A 71 -4.24 2.82 20.20
N PRO A 72 -5.24 3.68 19.98
CA PRO A 72 -5.10 4.85 19.14
C PRO A 72 -4.33 5.95 19.89
N TYR A 73 -3.47 6.64 19.15
CA TYR A 73 -2.69 7.79 19.57
C TYR A 73 -3.03 8.96 18.64
N LEU A 74 -3.31 10.13 19.21
CA LEU A 74 -3.33 11.40 18.50
C LEU A 74 -1.96 12.04 18.67
N VAL A 75 -1.28 12.30 17.55
CA VAL A 75 0.11 12.77 17.55
C VAL A 75 0.23 14.01 16.67
N SER A 76 0.92 15.05 17.12
CA SER A 76 1.16 16.25 16.30
C SER A 76 2.14 15.97 15.16
N GLU A 77 2.23 16.88 14.18
CA GLU A 77 3.27 16.79 13.14
C GLU A 77 4.70 16.88 13.67
N THR A 78 4.89 17.44 14.86
CA THR A 78 6.19 17.50 15.54
C THR A 78 6.52 16.23 16.33
N GLY A 79 5.58 15.27 16.42
CA GLY A 79 5.74 14.01 17.13
C GLY A 79 5.32 14.02 18.60
N GLU A 80 4.67 15.09 19.07
CA GLU A 80 4.11 15.17 20.42
C GLU A 80 2.85 14.31 20.52
N ILE A 81 2.78 13.44 21.54
CA ILE A 81 1.57 12.67 21.84
C ILE A 81 0.57 13.58 22.53
N LEU A 82 -0.47 14.00 21.80
CA LEU A 82 -1.52 14.88 22.30
C LEU A 82 -2.54 14.09 23.13
N GLN A 83 -2.84 12.86 22.72
CA GLN A 83 -3.81 12.01 23.41
C GLN A 83 -3.57 10.53 23.15
N VAL A 84 -3.81 9.71 24.17
CA VAL A 84 -3.89 8.25 24.04
C VAL A 84 -5.29 7.83 24.44
N TYR A 85 -5.99 7.12 23.56
CA TYR A 85 -7.36 6.73 23.81
C TYR A 85 -7.44 5.32 24.41
N ASP A 86 -8.14 5.19 25.54
CA ASP A 86 -8.40 3.88 26.14
C ASP A 86 -9.74 3.34 25.66
N LEU A 87 -9.72 2.65 24.50
CA LEU A 87 -10.93 2.09 23.88
C LEU A 87 -11.02 0.58 23.97
N LEU A 88 -10.03 -0.11 24.54
CA LEU A 88 -9.94 -1.57 24.51
C LEU A 88 -10.64 -2.22 25.70
N HIS A 89 -11.89 -1.83 25.92
CA HIS A 89 -12.74 -2.32 26.98
C HIS A 89 -14.16 -2.60 26.45
N GLU A 90 -15.00 -3.24 27.27
CA GLU A 90 -16.38 -3.62 26.92
C GLU A 90 -17.42 -2.56 27.35
N GLY A 91 -16.96 -1.34 27.60
CA GLY A 91 -17.82 -0.23 28.05
C GLY A 91 -18.61 0.43 26.89
N PRO A 92 -19.49 1.40 27.20
CA PRO A 92 -20.29 2.09 26.17
C PRO A 92 -19.41 2.77 25.10
N ASP A 93 -18.27 3.32 25.51
CA ASP A 93 -17.27 3.92 24.61
C ASP A 93 -16.23 2.91 24.10
N GLY A 94 -16.32 1.65 24.52
CA GLY A 94 -15.36 0.62 24.20
C GLY A 94 -15.49 0.05 22.79
N LEU A 95 -14.37 -0.28 22.18
CA LEU A 95 -14.25 -1.01 20.91
C LEU A 95 -14.19 -2.55 21.13
N GLY A 96 -13.98 -2.97 22.38
CA GLY A 96 -13.73 -4.35 22.76
C GLY A 96 -12.25 -4.72 22.71
N SER A 97 -11.92 -5.86 23.33
CA SER A 97 -10.53 -6.33 23.48
C SER A 97 -9.79 -6.62 22.17
N ASN A 98 -10.48 -6.70 21.03
CA ASN A 98 -9.87 -7.01 19.74
C ASN A 98 -9.29 -5.77 19.01
N GLY A 99 -9.60 -4.57 19.47
CA GLY A 99 -9.12 -3.35 18.82
C GLY A 99 -9.76 -3.10 17.46
N ALA A 100 -9.21 -2.11 16.75
CA ALA A 100 -9.61 -1.76 15.40
C ALA A 100 -8.62 -2.35 14.40
N LEU A 101 -9.08 -2.53 13.16
CA LEU A 101 -8.19 -2.77 12.02
C LEU A 101 -7.45 -1.49 11.60
N GLY A 102 -8.04 -0.33 11.83
CA GLY A 102 -7.45 0.97 11.58
C GLY A 102 -8.36 2.10 12.02
N TYR A 103 -7.80 3.30 12.05
CA TYR A 103 -8.47 4.55 12.39
C TYR A 103 -8.48 5.52 11.20
N SER A 104 -9.46 6.41 11.15
CA SER A 104 -9.48 7.49 10.15
C SER A 104 -10.22 8.71 10.68
N PHE A 105 -9.79 9.89 10.28
CA PHE A 105 -10.52 11.12 10.56
C PHE A 105 -11.77 11.23 9.68
N LEU A 106 -12.86 11.71 10.27
CA LEU A 106 -14.01 12.19 9.49
C LEU A 106 -13.88 13.70 9.27
N ASP A 107 -13.50 14.42 10.31
CA ASP A 107 -13.20 15.84 10.33
C ASP A 107 -12.35 16.17 11.58
N LYS A 108 -12.24 17.45 11.93
CA LYS A 108 -11.48 17.93 13.10
C LYS A 108 -12.08 17.53 14.45
N ASP A 109 -13.38 17.22 14.48
CA ASP A 109 -14.13 16.94 15.71
C ASP A 109 -14.43 15.44 15.85
N GLN A 110 -14.31 14.67 14.76
CA GLN A 110 -14.71 13.27 14.72
C GLN A 110 -13.72 12.37 13.98
N TRP A 111 -13.64 11.14 14.47
CA TRP A 111 -12.87 10.07 13.85
C TRP A 111 -13.58 8.73 14.02
N VAL A 112 -13.16 7.75 13.23
CA VAL A 112 -13.78 6.44 13.15
C VAL A 112 -12.76 5.34 13.40
N ALA A 113 -13.18 4.32 14.14
CA ALA A 113 -12.45 3.07 14.29
C ALA A 113 -13.20 1.95 13.55
N GLN A 114 -12.49 1.24 12.67
CA GLN A 114 -13.04 0.05 12.01
C GLN A 114 -12.90 -1.17 12.91
N GLY A 115 -14.00 -1.56 13.57
CA GLY A 115 -14.05 -2.79 14.33
C GLY A 115 -14.03 -4.01 13.42
N LEU A 116 -13.38 -5.10 13.87
CA LEU A 116 -13.22 -6.32 13.07
C LEU A 116 -14.57 -7.00 12.77
N PHE A 117 -15.49 -7.01 13.74
CA PHE A 117 -16.78 -7.71 13.64
C PHE A 117 -17.98 -6.91 14.17
N ASN A 118 -17.76 -5.74 14.75
CA ASN A 118 -18.78 -4.96 15.45
C ASN A 118 -19.11 -3.62 14.77
N GLY A 119 -18.61 -3.40 13.55
CA GLY A 119 -18.97 -2.25 12.72
C GLY A 119 -18.00 -1.08 12.84
N TYR A 120 -18.48 0.13 12.57
CA TYR A 120 -17.68 1.36 12.60
C TYR A 120 -18.07 2.21 13.79
N HIS A 121 -17.11 2.43 14.68
CA HIS A 121 -17.32 3.19 15.91
C HIS A 121 -16.88 4.62 15.65
N VAL A 122 -17.81 5.58 15.71
CA VAL A 122 -17.53 7.00 15.54
C VAL A 122 -17.32 7.62 16.91
N TYR A 123 -16.21 8.34 17.07
CA TYR A 123 -15.80 9.02 18.28
C TYR A 123 -15.72 10.52 18.05
N ASN A 124 -15.91 11.30 19.11
CA ASN A 124 -15.48 12.70 19.12
C ASN A 124 -13.97 12.80 19.45
N SER A 125 -13.42 14.01 19.40
CA SER A 125 -12.01 14.29 19.76
C SER A 125 -11.63 13.88 21.19
N GLU A 126 -12.59 13.78 22.11
CA GLU A 126 -12.34 13.34 23.49
C GLU A 126 -12.28 11.81 23.62
N GLY A 127 -12.60 11.05 22.57
CA GLY A 127 -12.66 9.59 22.59
C GLY A 127 -14.00 9.02 23.06
N LYS A 128 -15.05 9.85 23.15
CA LYS A 128 -16.40 9.41 23.47
C LYS A 128 -17.12 8.93 22.22
N LYS A 129 -17.73 7.75 22.28
CA LYS A 129 -18.46 7.17 21.16
C LYS A 129 -19.75 7.93 20.94
N THR A 130 -19.91 8.49 19.75
CA THR A 130 -21.10 9.24 19.34
C THR A 130 -22.04 8.38 18.50
N LYS A 131 -21.51 7.39 17.77
CA LYS A 131 -22.29 6.53 16.89
C LYS A 131 -21.65 5.16 16.71
N LEU A 132 -22.49 4.14 16.53
CA LEU A 132 -22.09 2.84 16.01
C LEU A 132 -22.81 2.62 14.69
N LEU A 133 -22.06 2.46 13.61
CA LEU A 133 -22.59 2.10 12.29
C LEU A 133 -22.46 0.59 12.09
N PRO A 134 -23.44 -0.05 11.44
CA PRO A 134 -23.36 -1.47 11.15
C PRO A 134 -22.14 -1.77 10.25
N PRO A 135 -21.57 -2.98 10.32
CA PRO A 135 -20.56 -3.40 9.36
C PRO A 135 -21.15 -3.40 7.94
N ILE A 136 -20.29 -3.16 6.95
CA ILE A 136 -20.67 -3.24 5.53
C ILE A 136 -20.69 -4.68 4.99
N HIS A 137 -20.24 -5.66 5.79
CA HIS A 137 -20.29 -7.07 5.44
C HIS A 137 -21.53 -7.74 6.04
N THR A 138 -22.20 -8.58 5.25
CA THR A 138 -23.30 -9.42 5.73
C THR A 138 -22.79 -10.71 6.39
N ASP A 139 -21.69 -11.25 5.86
CA ASP A 139 -20.99 -12.42 6.39
C ASP A 139 -19.54 -12.44 5.85
N ILE A 140 -18.67 -13.24 6.47
CA ILE A 140 -17.27 -13.38 6.05
C ILE A 140 -17.11 -14.73 5.35
N PHE A 141 -17.13 -14.70 4.01
CA PHE A 141 -16.88 -15.89 3.20
C PHE A 141 -15.39 -16.31 3.23
N ALA A 142 -14.49 -15.33 3.29
CA ALA A 142 -13.05 -15.54 3.41
C ALA A 142 -12.40 -14.33 4.07
N MET A 143 -11.38 -14.56 4.89
CA MET A 143 -10.56 -13.51 5.49
C MET A 143 -9.10 -13.84 5.19
N SER A 144 -8.46 -13.00 4.37
CA SER A 144 -7.02 -13.06 4.15
C SER A 144 -6.39 -11.95 4.99
N ILE A 145 -5.83 -12.33 6.14
CA ILE A 145 -5.09 -11.39 6.99
C ILE A 145 -3.64 -11.40 6.53
N TYR A 146 -3.23 -10.30 5.90
CA TYR A 146 -1.82 -9.98 5.70
C TYR A 146 -1.41 -9.13 6.90
N THR A 147 -0.81 -9.74 7.91
CA THR A 147 -0.46 -9.10 9.20
C THR A 147 0.55 -7.95 9.06
N HIS A 148 1.03 -7.64 7.85
CA HIS A 148 2.13 -6.71 7.61
C HIS A 148 1.95 -5.74 6.42
N ARG A 149 0.80 -5.66 5.73
CA ARG A 149 0.64 -4.66 4.65
C ARG A 149 -0.80 -4.43 4.19
N ILE A 150 -1.14 -3.16 3.99
CA ILE A 150 -1.98 -2.69 2.89
C ILE A 150 -0.99 -2.30 1.78
N PHE A 151 -0.92 -3.09 0.71
CA PHE A 151 0.14 -3.00 -0.31
C PHE A 151 0.00 -1.80 -1.26
N PHE A 152 -1.00 -0.95 -1.09
CA PHE A 152 -1.16 0.26 -1.88
C PHE A 152 -2.02 1.29 -1.16
N ARG A 153 -1.73 2.58 -1.35
CA ARG A 153 -2.54 3.71 -0.89
C ARG A 153 -2.88 4.62 -2.05
N GLY A 154 -4.17 4.92 -2.19
CA GLY A 154 -4.65 5.96 -3.09
C GLY A 154 -4.63 7.32 -2.39
N TYR A 155 -4.24 8.38 -3.09
CA TYR A 155 -4.27 9.76 -2.60
C TYR A 155 -4.49 10.75 -3.76
N ILE A 156 -4.83 12.01 -3.47
CA ILE A 156 -5.13 13.02 -4.50
C ILE A 156 -4.05 14.12 -4.52
N LYS A 157 -3.13 14.09 -5.48
CA LYS A 157 -2.11 15.15 -5.65
C LYS A 157 -2.51 16.12 -6.76
N ALA A 158 -2.67 17.40 -6.43
CA ALA A 158 -3.03 18.45 -7.41
C ALA A 158 -4.27 18.09 -8.26
N GLY A 159 -5.31 17.53 -7.64
CA GLY A 159 -6.54 17.10 -8.33
C GLY A 159 -6.41 15.82 -9.16
N ARG A 160 -5.28 15.12 -9.08
CA ARG A 160 -5.01 13.86 -9.79
C ARG A 160 -4.99 12.70 -8.80
N GLY A 161 -5.73 11.63 -9.13
CA GLY A 161 -5.72 10.40 -8.34
C GLY A 161 -4.43 9.63 -8.56
N MET A 162 -3.69 9.45 -7.47
CA MET A 162 -2.44 8.74 -7.38
C MET A 162 -2.65 7.44 -6.60
N LEU A 163 -1.89 6.40 -6.93
CA LEU A 163 -1.77 5.18 -6.13
C LEU A 163 -0.29 4.85 -6.00
N ILE A 164 0.17 4.68 -4.76
CA ILE A 164 1.48 4.12 -4.49
C ILE A 164 1.30 2.74 -3.88
N GLY A 165 1.97 1.72 -4.41
CA GLY A 165 1.91 0.39 -3.85
C GLY A 165 3.23 -0.33 -3.84
N GLN A 166 3.52 -1.04 -2.75
CA GLN A 166 4.69 -1.91 -2.65
C GLN A 166 4.33 -3.25 -3.25
N GLU A 167 5.08 -3.72 -4.25
CA GLU A 167 4.90 -5.03 -4.89
C GLU A 167 6.05 -5.96 -4.48
N GLN A 168 5.75 -7.23 -4.21
CA GLN A 168 6.77 -8.26 -4.01
C GLN A 168 6.88 -9.06 -5.30
N ASN A 169 8.08 -9.10 -5.88
CA ASN A 169 8.48 -9.92 -7.05
C ASN A 169 8.26 -9.26 -8.42
N LEU A 170 9.28 -8.55 -8.88
CA LEU A 170 9.53 -8.33 -10.31
C LEU A 170 10.70 -9.23 -10.77
N PHE A 171 10.60 -10.53 -10.50
CA PHE A 171 11.54 -11.54 -11.03
C PHE A 171 10.81 -12.85 -11.35
N ASN A 172 11.33 -13.62 -12.31
CA ASN A 172 10.81 -14.95 -12.65
C ASN A 172 11.33 -15.99 -11.63
N PRO A 173 10.47 -16.55 -10.76
CA PRO A 173 10.90 -17.47 -9.71
C PRO A 173 11.28 -18.86 -10.22
N GLU A 174 10.92 -19.24 -11.46
CA GLU A 174 11.19 -20.60 -11.96
C GLU A 174 12.69 -20.92 -12.05
N ASP A 175 13.52 -19.93 -12.43
CA ASP A 175 14.95 -20.13 -12.64
C ASP A 175 15.73 -20.38 -11.34
N ILE A 176 15.26 -19.84 -10.22
CA ILE A 176 15.91 -19.94 -8.90
C ILE A 176 15.32 -21.13 -8.11
N MET A 177 14.01 -21.35 -8.22
CA MET A 177 13.29 -22.33 -7.40
C MET A 177 13.52 -23.77 -7.87
N ALA A 178 13.82 -24.01 -9.15
CA ALA A 178 14.10 -25.34 -9.67
C ALA A 178 15.35 -25.98 -9.02
N GLN A 179 16.40 -25.19 -8.77
CA GLN A 179 17.62 -25.67 -8.09
C GLN A 179 17.42 -25.81 -6.58
N LEU A 180 16.70 -24.88 -5.92
CA LEU A 180 16.51 -24.92 -4.48
C LEU A 180 15.54 -26.04 -4.04
N ARG A 181 14.48 -26.30 -4.81
CA ARG A 181 13.49 -27.36 -4.53
C ARG A 181 14.03 -28.77 -4.72
N SER A 182 15.07 -28.96 -5.54
CA SER A 182 15.69 -30.27 -5.75
C SER A 182 16.61 -30.71 -4.59
N GLY A 183 17.01 -29.79 -3.71
CA GLY A 183 17.90 -30.05 -2.58
C GLY A 183 17.23 -30.53 -1.29
N SER A 184 16.05 -30.00 -0.92
CA SER A 184 15.25 -30.51 0.22
C SER A 184 13.81 -29.97 0.24
N GLY A 185 12.90 -30.67 0.92
CA GLY A 185 11.53 -30.20 1.17
C GLY A 185 11.43 -28.97 2.09
N GLN A 186 12.50 -28.59 2.78
CA GLN A 186 12.59 -27.39 3.62
C GLN A 186 13.57 -26.35 3.04
N TYR A 187 13.67 -26.27 1.72
CA TYR A 187 14.58 -25.33 1.04
C TYR A 187 14.41 -23.88 1.50
N TYR A 188 13.22 -23.46 1.94
CA TYR A 188 12.96 -22.12 2.48
C TYR A 188 13.77 -21.76 3.73
N ASN A 189 14.30 -22.76 4.46
CA ASN A 189 15.17 -22.55 5.62
C ASN A 189 16.65 -22.52 5.24
N SER A 190 17.01 -22.85 4.00
CA SER A 190 18.41 -23.00 3.61
C SER A 190 19.14 -21.65 3.52
N PRO A 191 20.45 -21.60 3.80
CA PRO A 191 21.26 -20.40 3.61
C PRO A 191 21.18 -19.87 2.17
N GLU A 192 21.13 -20.76 1.17
CA GLU A 192 21.07 -20.43 -0.25
C GLU A 192 19.74 -19.75 -0.61
N PHE A 193 18.62 -20.26 -0.08
CA PHE A 193 17.32 -19.61 -0.26
C PHE A 193 17.27 -18.26 0.44
N LYS A 194 17.83 -18.11 1.64
CA LYS A 194 17.89 -16.80 2.33
C LYS A 194 18.76 -15.81 1.56
N ALA A 195 19.90 -16.25 1.02
CA ALA A 195 20.77 -15.42 0.19
C ALA A 195 20.10 -15.00 -1.12
N ALA A 196 19.43 -15.94 -1.81
CA ALA A 196 18.68 -15.68 -3.03
C ALA A 196 17.48 -14.77 -2.76
N SER A 197 16.70 -15.05 -1.72
CA SER A 197 15.59 -14.20 -1.28
C SER A 197 16.05 -12.76 -1.04
N LYS A 198 17.14 -12.57 -0.30
CA LYS A 198 17.74 -11.24 -0.08
C LYS A 198 18.23 -10.57 -1.37
N ALA A 199 18.76 -11.34 -2.32
CA ALA A 199 19.29 -10.81 -3.58
C ALA A 199 18.18 -10.42 -4.58
N TYR A 200 17.09 -11.19 -4.63
CA TYR A 200 16.09 -11.13 -5.70
C TYR A 200 14.72 -10.62 -5.24
N ILE A 201 14.33 -10.83 -3.98
CA ILE A 201 13.10 -10.25 -3.41
C ILE A 201 13.40 -8.82 -2.99
N LYS A 202 13.32 -7.90 -3.95
CA LYS A 202 13.36 -6.46 -3.68
C LYS A 202 11.94 -5.89 -3.74
N PRO A 203 11.53 -5.08 -2.76
CA PRO A 203 10.29 -4.34 -2.87
C PRO A 203 10.43 -3.27 -3.94
N TYR A 204 9.55 -3.29 -4.93
CA TYR A 204 9.38 -2.18 -5.87
C TYR A 204 8.14 -1.41 -5.45
N TYR A 205 8.16 -0.08 -5.58
CA TYR A 205 6.96 0.71 -5.36
C TYR A 205 6.46 1.27 -6.68
N LEU A 206 5.28 0.82 -7.10
CA LEU A 206 4.63 1.30 -8.31
C LEU A 206 3.91 2.60 -8.00
N LEU A 207 4.11 3.59 -8.86
CA LEU A 207 3.32 4.81 -8.86
C LEU A 207 2.39 4.81 -10.07
N VAL A 208 1.09 4.90 -9.79
CA VAL A 208 0.02 4.91 -10.79
C VAL A 208 -0.72 6.23 -10.70
N GLU A 209 -0.96 6.85 -11.85
CA GLU A 209 -1.75 8.06 -12.00
C GLU A 209 -2.83 7.83 -13.06
N LYS A 210 -4.10 8.11 -12.74
CA LYS A 210 -5.24 7.95 -13.66
C LYS A 210 -5.34 6.56 -14.32
N GLY A 211 -4.91 5.52 -13.61
CA GLY A 211 -4.93 4.14 -14.09
C GLY A 211 -3.72 3.74 -14.95
N GLU A 212 -2.78 4.64 -15.18
CA GLU A 212 -1.52 4.34 -15.88
C GLU A 212 -0.36 4.36 -14.90
N GLN A 213 0.52 3.36 -14.96
CA GLN A 213 1.77 3.41 -14.22
C GLN A 213 2.63 4.54 -14.82
N ILE A 214 3.14 5.43 -13.97
CA ILE A 214 3.96 6.57 -14.40
C ILE A 214 5.42 6.44 -13.94
N GLY A 215 5.70 5.53 -13.02
CA GLY A 215 7.07 5.26 -12.60
C GLY A 215 7.17 4.16 -11.56
N VAL A 216 8.42 3.84 -11.20
CA VAL A 216 8.76 2.86 -10.16
C VAL A 216 9.82 3.44 -9.23
N LEU A 217 9.65 3.24 -7.92
CA LEU A 217 10.71 3.44 -6.93
C LEU A 217 11.43 2.11 -6.70
N ASP A 218 12.75 2.13 -6.86
CA ASP A 218 13.66 1.00 -6.68
C ASP A 218 14.10 0.93 -5.21
N GLY A 219 13.17 0.56 -4.33
CA GLY A 219 13.37 0.52 -2.89
C GLY A 219 13.13 1.87 -2.18
N LEU A 220 13.44 1.89 -0.87
CA LEU A 220 13.39 3.08 -0.02
C LEU A 220 14.82 3.58 0.26
N PRO A 221 15.03 4.91 0.38
CA PRO A 221 16.35 5.48 0.63
C PRO A 221 16.85 5.30 2.08
N VAL A 222 16.00 4.79 2.97
CA VAL A 222 16.26 4.58 4.40
C VAL A 222 15.73 3.21 4.82
N HIS A 223 16.21 2.72 5.97
CA HIS A 223 15.65 1.53 6.62
C HIS A 223 14.20 1.77 7.05
N GLY A 224 13.42 0.68 7.05
CA GLY A 224 12.01 0.69 7.39
C GLY A 224 11.09 0.21 6.29
N ALA A 225 9.80 0.40 6.51
CA ALA A 225 8.74 0.05 5.58
C ALA A 225 7.88 1.27 5.25
N LEU A 226 7.28 1.26 4.05
CA LEU A 226 6.25 2.22 3.69
C LEU A 226 5.08 2.06 4.67
N ASP A 227 4.75 3.13 5.37
CA ASP A 227 3.70 3.12 6.40
C ASP A 227 2.47 3.90 5.93
N PHE A 228 2.69 5.10 5.37
CA PHE A 228 1.62 6.02 5.04
C PHE A 228 1.97 6.91 3.83
N ALA A 229 0.97 7.50 3.17
CA ALA A 229 1.19 8.47 2.10
C ALA A 229 0.06 9.50 2.02
N ASP A 230 0.31 10.76 2.36
CA ASP A 230 -0.74 11.78 2.51
C ASP A 230 -1.29 12.34 1.19
N GLU A 231 -2.33 13.18 1.28
CA GLU A 231 -2.96 13.82 0.12
C GLU A 231 -2.03 14.76 -0.65
N ASN A 232 -1.04 15.35 0.02
CA ASN A 232 -0.01 16.17 -0.64
C ASN A 232 1.02 15.34 -1.41
N GLY A 233 0.94 14.01 -1.32
CA GLY A 233 1.85 13.08 -1.94
C GLY A 233 3.20 12.99 -1.25
N PHE A 234 3.24 13.28 0.06
CA PHE A 234 4.33 12.83 0.89
C PHE A 234 4.16 11.37 1.23
N ILE A 235 5.29 10.67 1.30
CA ILE A 235 5.39 9.26 1.65
C ILE A 235 6.09 9.17 3.00
N TYR A 236 5.54 8.38 3.91
CA TYR A 236 6.07 8.18 5.25
C TYR A 236 6.61 6.77 5.37
N VAL A 237 7.90 6.68 5.72
CA VAL A 237 8.61 5.43 5.95
C VAL A 237 8.82 5.27 7.45
N ASN A 238 8.33 4.16 8.00
CA ASN A 238 8.45 3.82 9.40
C ASN A 238 9.66 2.90 9.61
N ASP A 239 10.71 3.46 10.20
CA ASP A 239 11.96 2.77 10.48
C ASP A 239 11.81 1.74 11.61
N ASN A 240 10.76 1.84 12.43
CA ASN A 240 10.58 0.99 13.61
C ASN A 240 9.96 -0.37 13.29
N LEU A 241 9.44 -0.55 12.06
CA LEU A 241 8.94 -1.84 11.58
C LEU A 241 10.09 -2.80 11.21
N GLU A 242 11.21 -2.25 10.73
CA GLU A 242 12.42 -3.00 10.37
C GLU A 242 13.69 -2.22 10.77
N PRO A 243 13.90 -1.97 12.08
CA PRO A 243 14.91 -1.03 12.54
C PRO A 243 16.32 -1.60 12.38
N GLU A 244 17.26 -0.75 11.98
CA GLU A 244 18.69 -1.09 11.96
C GLU A 244 19.26 -1.25 13.38
N ALA A 245 18.72 -0.50 14.34
CA ALA A 245 19.11 -0.52 15.75
C ALA A 245 17.89 -0.34 16.66
N GLU A 246 17.90 -1.01 17.81
CA GLU A 246 16.85 -0.86 18.83
C GLU A 246 16.81 0.56 19.41
N ARG A 247 15.60 1.08 19.63
CA ARG A 247 15.33 2.45 20.10
C ARG A 247 14.19 2.46 21.09
N ALA A 248 14.15 3.50 21.91
CA ALA A 248 13.05 3.75 22.85
C ALA A 248 12.02 4.77 22.32
N TYR A 249 12.04 5.06 21.01
CA TYR A 249 11.19 6.02 20.35
C TYR A 249 10.91 5.58 18.91
N ASN A 250 9.87 6.14 18.29
CA ASN A 250 9.52 5.89 16.90
C ASN A 250 10.08 6.98 15.98
N VAL A 251 10.65 6.60 14.84
CA VAL A 251 11.03 7.50 13.73
C VAL A 251 10.21 7.24 12.49
N PHE A 252 9.65 8.30 11.90
CA PHE A 252 8.97 8.27 10.61
C PHE A 252 9.62 9.29 9.67
N TYR A 253 10.20 8.82 8.57
CA TYR A 253 10.80 9.69 7.57
C TYR A 253 9.76 10.11 6.53
N LYS A 254 9.65 11.42 6.30
CA LYS A 254 8.74 12.03 5.32
C LYS A 254 9.50 12.32 4.04
N PHE A 255 9.04 11.75 2.93
CA PHE A 255 9.66 11.87 1.61
C PHE A 255 8.71 12.53 0.61
N LYS A 256 9.27 13.29 -0.34
CA LYS A 256 8.59 13.74 -1.56
C LYS A 256 9.15 12.95 -2.75
N ILE A 257 8.30 12.63 -3.73
CA ILE A 257 8.76 12.07 -5.00
C ILE A 257 9.37 13.19 -5.86
N SER A 258 10.64 13.04 -6.23
CA SER A 258 11.38 13.95 -7.11
C SER A 258 10.98 13.80 -8.57
N GLY A 259 10.99 14.90 -9.32
CA GLY A 259 10.78 14.87 -10.78
C GLY A 259 9.32 14.71 -11.22
N LEU A 260 8.37 14.86 -10.30
CA LEU A 260 6.93 14.92 -10.55
C LEU A 260 6.37 16.23 -10.01
N ASP A 261 6.70 17.33 -10.69
CA ASP A 261 6.08 18.65 -10.48
C ASP A 261 5.01 18.90 -11.54
#